data_AF-A0A396JJZ5-F1
#
_entry.id   AF-A0A396JJZ5-F1
#
_cell.length_a   1.000
_cell.length_b   1.000
_cell.length_c   1.000
_cell.angle_alpha   90.00
_cell.angle_beta   90.00
_cell.angle_gamma   90.00
#
_symmetry.space_group_name_H-M   'P 1'
#
loop_
_entity.id
_entity.type
_entity.pdbx_description
1 polymer ?
#
loop_
_entity_poly.entity_id
_entity_poly.type
_entity_poly.pdbx_seq_one_letter_code
_entity_poly.pdbx_strand_id
1 'polypeptide(L)'
;MFRYLANLQCRDGEVVDAGTETTVNLYQELYYHFLGTDQSEDILCWRDLKNSKYMFDSSVTGDGKYVLLSINEGCDPVNKMYYFDLSELPNGLEGFQNENAFLPFVELIDNFDAMYQAIANDDTVFTFLTNKNAPKYKLVRVDLKEPNTWTDVIQESEKDVLKEAYAVNGNQLIVS
;
A
#
# COMPACT_ATOMS: atom_id res chain seq x y z
N MET A 1 14.68 4.73 -0.79
CA MET A 1 13.31 5.27 -1.02
C MET A 1 12.57 4.29 -1.91
N PHE A 2 11.32 3.94 -1.57
CA PHE A 2 10.50 3.10 -2.43
C PHE A 2 10.07 3.86 -3.69
N ARG A 3 10.15 3.19 -4.84
CA ARG A 3 9.79 3.71 -6.15
C ARG A 3 8.97 2.68 -6.90
N TYR A 4 8.13 3.16 -7.81
CA TYR A 4 7.36 2.30 -8.69
C TYR A 4 7.89 2.41 -10.10
N LEU A 5 7.99 1.26 -10.77
CA LEU A 5 8.22 1.21 -12.21
C LEU A 5 7.04 0.51 -12.87
N ALA A 6 6.68 1.03 -14.02
CA ALA A 6 5.45 0.76 -14.74
C ALA A 6 5.81 0.47 -16.20
N ASN A 7 5.35 -0.65 -16.75
CA ASN A 7 5.53 -0.92 -18.17
C ASN A 7 4.32 -0.39 -18.94
N LEU A 8 4.55 0.64 -19.76
CA LEU A 8 3.53 1.20 -20.65
C LEU A 8 3.44 0.32 -21.91
N GLN A 9 2.27 -0.25 -22.17
CA GLN A 9 1.97 -0.91 -23.46
C GLN A 9 0.92 -0.13 -24.22
N CYS A 10 1.28 0.34 -25.43
CA CYS A 10 0.33 0.89 -26.38
C CYS A 10 -0.60 -0.23 -26.88
N ARG A 11 -1.88 0.08 -27.08
CA ARG A 11 -2.81 -0.84 -27.75
C ARG A 11 -2.42 -0.94 -29.22
N ASP A 12 -2.29 -2.15 -29.73
CA ASP A 12 -2.04 -2.40 -31.15
C ASP A 12 -3.24 -1.95 -32.00
N GLY A 13 -3.02 -0.95 -32.86
CA GLY A 13 -3.95 -0.50 -33.89
C GLY A 13 -3.57 0.88 -34.40
N GLU A 14 -3.42 1.04 -35.71
CA GLU A 14 -3.28 2.35 -36.36
C GLU A 14 -4.47 3.24 -36.00
N VAL A 15 -4.30 4.13 -35.03
CA VAL A 15 -5.22 5.23 -34.78
C VAL A 15 -4.40 6.50 -34.64
N VAL A 16 -4.77 7.48 -35.46
CA VAL A 16 -4.13 8.79 -35.56
C VAL A 16 -4.00 9.40 -34.16
N ASP A 17 -2.76 9.75 -33.81
CA ASP A 17 -2.37 10.33 -32.52
C ASP A 17 -3.13 11.62 -32.22
N ALA A 18 -4.16 11.51 -31.38
CA ALA A 18 -5.02 12.63 -30.96
C ALA A 18 -4.59 13.26 -29.62
N GLY A 19 -3.51 12.77 -28.99
CA GLY A 19 -3.03 13.26 -27.69
C GLY A 19 -3.94 12.99 -26.49
N THR A 20 -4.98 12.14 -26.64
CA THR A 20 -5.93 11.76 -25.57
C THR A 20 -5.90 10.27 -25.21
N GLU A 21 -5.00 9.49 -25.81
CA GLU A 21 -4.80 8.09 -25.48
C GLU A 21 -4.16 7.97 -24.08
N THR A 22 -4.80 7.26 -23.17
CA THR A 22 -4.15 6.84 -21.92
C THR A 22 -3.61 5.44 -22.13
N THR A 23 -2.29 5.34 -22.30
CA THR A 23 -1.61 4.06 -22.31
C THR A 23 -1.87 3.34 -20.99
N VAL A 24 -2.20 2.04 -21.04
CA VAL A 24 -2.47 1.27 -19.81
C VAL A 24 -1.14 0.95 -19.14
N ASN A 25 -1.04 1.28 -17.85
CA ASN A 25 0.07 0.86 -17.02
C ASN A 25 -0.13 -0.62 -16.65
N LEU A 26 0.80 -1.48 -17.08
CA LEU A 26 0.76 -2.90 -16.81
C LEU A 26 2.06 -3.35 -16.13
N TYR A 27 1.96 -4.43 -15.36
CA TYR A 27 3.07 -5.08 -14.67
C TYR A 27 3.88 -4.06 -13.85
N GLN A 28 3.17 -3.29 -13.01
CA GLN A 28 3.85 -2.41 -12.07
C GLN A 28 4.74 -3.25 -11.15
N GLU A 29 5.88 -2.70 -10.78
CA GLU A 29 6.86 -3.31 -9.90
C GLU A 29 7.22 -2.30 -8.81
N LEU A 30 7.44 -2.80 -7.59
CA LEU A 30 7.89 -2.02 -6.45
C LEU A 30 9.40 -2.23 -6.28
N TYR A 31 10.14 -1.13 -6.29
CA TYR A 31 11.58 -1.10 -6.09
C TYR A 31 11.98 -0.28 -4.87
N TYR A 32 13.17 -0.53 -4.33
CA TYR A 32 13.83 0.34 -3.38
C TYR A 32 15.12 0.90 -3.96
N HIS A 33 15.23 2.23 -3.97
CA HIS A 33 16.37 2.98 -4.48
C HIS A 33 17.26 3.50 -3.35
N PHE A 34 18.57 3.25 -3.42
CA PHE A 34 19.56 3.87 -2.54
C PHE A 34 19.99 5.23 -3.11
N LEU A 35 20.20 6.22 -2.24
CA LEU A 35 20.63 7.53 -2.71
C LEU A 35 22.07 7.45 -3.23
N GLY A 36 22.29 7.96 -4.44
CA GLY A 36 23.61 8.03 -5.06
C GLY A 36 23.99 6.79 -5.88
N THR A 37 23.10 5.81 -6.03
CA THR A 37 23.28 4.65 -6.94
C THR A 37 22.57 4.89 -8.26
N ASP A 38 22.95 4.14 -9.30
CA ASP A 38 22.21 4.15 -10.57
C ASP A 38 20.88 3.41 -10.41
N GLN A 39 19.86 3.79 -11.20
CA GLN A 39 18.54 3.14 -11.16
C GLN A 39 18.60 1.63 -11.44
N SER A 40 19.59 1.18 -12.21
CA SER A 40 19.82 -0.24 -12.48
C SER A 40 20.22 -1.06 -11.26
N GLU A 41 20.61 -0.39 -10.17
CA GLU A 41 20.99 -1.00 -8.89
C GLU A 41 19.80 -1.04 -7.90
N ASP A 42 18.62 -0.60 -8.32
CA ASP A 42 17.41 -0.62 -7.49
C ASP A 42 17.01 -2.06 -7.13
N ILE A 43 16.61 -2.26 -5.88
CA ILE A 43 16.21 -3.57 -5.37
C ILE A 43 14.74 -3.83 -5.69
N LEU A 44 14.45 -4.87 -6.47
CA LEU A 44 13.08 -5.31 -6.73
C LEU A 44 12.46 -5.88 -5.46
N CYS A 45 11.54 -5.15 -4.86
CA CYS A 45 10.89 -5.49 -3.59
C CYS A 45 9.61 -6.30 -3.76
N TRP A 46 8.86 -6.06 -4.84
CA TRP A 46 7.62 -6.81 -5.14
C TRP A 46 7.25 -6.72 -6.63
N ARG A 47 6.66 -7.80 -7.16
CA ARG A 47 5.97 -7.81 -8.46
C ARG A 47 4.88 -8.89 -8.48
N ASP A 48 3.89 -8.70 -9.35
CA ASP A 48 2.89 -9.73 -9.65
C ASP A 48 2.73 -9.90 -11.17
N LEU A 49 3.30 -10.98 -11.71
CA LEU A 49 3.22 -11.29 -13.14
C LEU A 49 1.89 -11.94 -13.54
N LYS A 50 1.10 -12.44 -12.58
CA LYS A 50 -0.20 -13.07 -12.87
C LYS A 50 -1.29 -12.02 -13.03
N ASN A 51 -1.15 -10.89 -12.33
CA ASN A 51 -2.15 -9.83 -12.30
C ASN A 51 -1.57 -8.53 -12.88
N SER A 52 -1.49 -8.48 -14.21
CA SER A 52 -0.82 -7.38 -14.93
C SER A 52 -1.43 -6.00 -14.70
N LYS A 53 -2.67 -5.90 -14.25
CA LYS A 53 -3.37 -4.62 -13.98
C LYS A 53 -3.22 -4.12 -12.55
N TYR A 54 -2.62 -4.93 -11.66
CA TYR A 54 -2.45 -4.51 -10.28
C TYR A 54 -1.50 -3.32 -10.21
N MET A 55 -1.96 -2.31 -9.48
CA MET A 55 -1.21 -1.11 -9.16
C MET A 55 -0.81 -1.14 -7.70
N PHE A 56 0.41 -0.72 -7.43
CA PHE A 56 1.02 -0.76 -6.11
C PHE A 56 1.20 0.65 -5.56
N ASP A 57 0.86 0.82 -4.28
CA ASP A 57 1.32 1.93 -3.48
C ASP A 57 1.95 1.39 -2.20
N SER A 58 2.93 2.09 -1.67
CA SER A 58 3.75 1.69 -0.54
C SER A 58 4.07 2.89 0.32
N SER A 59 4.02 2.67 1.62
CA SER A 59 4.35 3.67 2.62
C SER A 59 5.10 3.02 3.76
N VAL A 60 5.88 3.82 4.50
CA VAL A 60 6.56 3.36 5.71
C VAL A 60 5.84 3.98 6.90
N THR A 61 5.62 3.20 7.95
CA THR A 61 4.99 3.69 9.19
C THR A 61 5.80 4.82 9.83
N GLY A 62 5.13 5.64 10.66
CA GLY A 62 5.76 6.79 11.31
C GLY A 62 6.91 6.42 12.26
N ASP A 63 6.93 5.18 12.76
CA ASP A 63 8.01 4.62 13.57
C ASP A 63 9.16 4.02 12.73
N GLY A 64 9.03 3.96 11.41
CA GLY A 64 10.02 3.42 10.48
C GLY A 64 10.11 1.89 10.45
N LYS A 65 9.26 1.16 11.19
CA LYS A 65 9.39 -0.30 11.35
C LYS A 65 8.72 -1.10 10.24
N TYR A 66 7.59 -0.65 9.73
CA TYR A 66 6.81 -1.41 8.75
C TYR A 66 6.81 -0.72 7.40
N VAL A 67 7.01 -1.50 6.34
CA VAL A 67 6.57 -1.10 4.99
C VAL A 67 5.19 -1.70 4.74
N LEU A 68 4.27 -0.86 4.30
CA LEU A 68 2.92 -1.22 3.90
C LEU A 68 2.86 -1.25 2.38
N LEU A 69 2.14 -2.22 1.83
CA LEU A 69 1.90 -2.36 0.41
C LEU A 69 0.39 -2.43 0.16
N SER A 70 -0.16 -1.38 -0.44
CA SER A 70 -1.52 -1.33 -0.93
C SER A 70 -1.55 -1.79 -2.39
N ILE A 71 -2.45 -2.71 -2.72
CA ILE A 71 -2.63 -3.19 -4.09
C ILE A 71 -4.06 -2.88 -4.55
N ASN A 72 -4.18 -2.24 -5.71
CA ASN A 72 -5.44 -1.83 -6.33
C ASN A 72 -5.55 -2.38 -7.76
N GLU A 73 -6.75 -2.67 -8.27
CA GLU A 73 -6.96 -3.09 -9.68
C GLU A 73 -7.61 -1.98 -10.54
N GLY A 74 -7.92 -0.82 -9.95
CA GLY A 74 -8.60 0.29 -10.64
C GLY A 74 -8.84 1.48 -9.72
N CYS A 75 -9.94 2.20 -9.97
CA CYS A 75 -10.32 3.39 -9.20
C CYS A 75 -11.40 3.11 -8.14
N ASP A 76 -11.86 1.87 -8.02
CA ASP A 76 -12.80 1.49 -6.98
C ASP A 76 -12.12 1.63 -5.60
N PRO A 77 -12.84 2.08 -4.56
CA PRO A 77 -12.30 2.24 -3.22
C PRO A 77 -12.21 0.89 -2.51
N VAL A 78 -11.39 -0.01 -3.08
CA VAL A 78 -11.07 -1.33 -2.56
C VAL A 78 -9.60 -1.62 -2.80
N ASN A 79 -8.94 -2.22 -1.81
CA ASN A 79 -7.54 -2.58 -1.94
C ASN A 79 -7.19 -3.82 -1.11
N LYS A 80 -6.17 -4.55 -1.56
CA LYS A 80 -5.43 -5.44 -0.66
C LYS A 80 -4.49 -4.61 0.20
N MET A 81 -4.14 -5.12 1.37
CA MET A 81 -3.21 -4.48 2.29
C MET A 81 -2.25 -5.51 2.84
N TYR A 82 -0.98 -5.39 2.46
CA TYR A 82 0.09 -6.23 2.96
C TYR A 82 1.07 -5.39 3.79
N TYR A 83 1.86 -6.05 4.63
CA TYR A 83 2.91 -5.39 5.40
C TYR A 83 4.16 -6.25 5.51
N PHE A 84 5.30 -5.62 5.77
CA PHE A 84 6.53 -6.32 6.13
C PHE A 84 7.26 -5.54 7.22
N ASP A 85 7.76 -6.26 8.23
CA ASP A 85 8.55 -5.68 9.32
C ASP A 85 10.00 -5.53 8.88
N LEU A 86 10.41 -4.29 8.59
CA LEU A 86 11.76 -3.96 8.15
C LEU A 86 12.81 -4.25 9.22
N SER A 87 12.43 -4.37 10.49
CA SER A 87 13.36 -4.73 11.57
C SER A 87 13.80 -6.20 11.51
N GLU A 88 13.09 -7.05 10.76
CA GLU A 88 13.50 -8.43 10.47
C GLU A 88 14.69 -8.51 9.50
N LEU A 89 15.11 -7.39 8.90
CA LEU A 89 16.26 -7.31 8.01
C LEU A 89 17.56 -7.02 8.78
N PRO A 90 18.40 -8.02 9.11
CA PRO A 90 19.59 -7.80 9.93
C PRO A 90 20.63 -6.88 9.28
N ASN A 91 20.68 -6.87 7.94
CA ASN A 91 21.55 -6.01 7.14
C ASN A 91 20.76 -4.91 6.40
N GLY A 92 19.53 -4.63 6.84
CA GLY A 92 18.61 -3.77 6.11
C GLY A 92 18.36 -4.24 4.68
N LEU A 93 17.94 -3.31 3.83
CA LEU A 93 17.66 -3.60 2.42
C LEU A 93 18.93 -3.89 1.60
N GLU A 94 20.13 -3.50 2.06
CA GLU A 94 21.38 -3.79 1.34
C GLU A 94 21.64 -5.29 1.19
N GLY A 95 21.17 -6.10 2.16
CA GLY A 95 21.23 -7.56 2.08
C GLY A 95 20.51 -8.12 0.85
N PHE A 96 19.52 -7.41 0.30
CA PHE A 96 18.73 -7.86 -0.85
C PHE A 96 19.34 -7.50 -2.20
N GLN A 97 20.44 -6.72 -2.27
CA GLN A 97 21.05 -6.31 -3.55
C GLN A 97 21.51 -7.48 -4.43
N ASN A 98 21.88 -8.60 -3.80
CA ASN A 98 22.38 -9.80 -4.49
C ASN A 98 21.42 -10.99 -4.38
N GLU A 99 20.26 -10.80 -3.75
CA GLU A 99 19.26 -11.84 -3.59
C GLU A 99 18.17 -11.64 -4.63
N ASN A 100 17.88 -12.68 -5.42
CA ASN A 100 16.77 -12.66 -6.36
C ASN A 100 15.46 -13.00 -5.63
N ALA A 101 15.16 -12.28 -4.57
CA ALA A 101 14.03 -12.49 -3.68
C ALA A 101 13.29 -11.18 -3.41
N PHE A 102 11.97 -11.27 -3.28
CA PHE A 102 11.12 -10.14 -2.88
C PHE A 102 11.12 -9.99 -1.37
N LEU A 103 10.70 -8.81 -0.89
CA LEU A 103 10.39 -8.66 0.52
C LEU A 103 9.26 -9.63 0.89
N PRO A 104 9.37 -10.35 2.02
CA PRO A 104 8.40 -11.36 2.41
C PRO A 104 7.18 -10.71 3.07
N PHE A 105 6.40 -9.98 2.27
CA PHE A 105 5.17 -9.34 2.71
C PHE A 105 4.19 -10.37 3.29
N VAL A 106 3.60 -10.00 4.44
CA VAL A 106 2.48 -10.72 5.07
C VAL A 106 1.17 -10.12 4.55
N GLU A 107 0.29 -11.01 4.11
CA GLU A 107 -0.99 -10.66 3.49
C GLU A 107 -2.08 -10.41 4.56
N LEU A 108 -2.14 -9.20 5.14
CA LEU A 108 -3.14 -8.85 6.15
C LEU A 108 -4.58 -8.86 5.58
N ILE A 109 -4.76 -8.28 4.39
CA ILE A 109 -6.00 -8.32 3.61
C ILE A 109 -5.65 -8.76 2.18
N ASP A 110 -6.05 -9.96 1.78
CA ASP A 110 -5.75 -10.53 0.44
C ASP A 110 -6.94 -10.56 -0.54
N ASN A 111 -7.88 -9.63 -0.39
CA ASN A 111 -9.02 -9.52 -1.30
C ASN A 111 -9.42 -8.05 -1.51
N PHE A 112 -10.31 -7.81 -2.47
CA PHE A 112 -10.82 -6.48 -2.81
C PHE A 112 -12.23 -6.25 -2.25
N ASP A 113 -12.42 -6.41 -0.94
CA ASP A 113 -13.72 -6.26 -0.30
C ASP A 113 -14.05 -4.85 0.21
N ALA A 114 -13.03 -4.05 0.48
CA ALA A 114 -13.12 -2.73 1.07
C ALA A 114 -11.79 -1.98 0.90
N MET A 115 -11.83 -0.67 1.14
CA MET A 115 -10.64 0.15 1.26
C MET A 115 -10.06 0.01 2.67
N TYR A 116 -8.73 -0.05 2.78
CA TYR A 116 -7.99 -0.01 4.02
C TYR A 116 -6.81 0.94 3.86
N GLN A 117 -6.79 2.02 4.62
CA GLN A 117 -5.69 2.99 4.66
C GLN A 117 -5.15 3.08 6.08
N ALA A 118 -3.86 2.80 6.28
CA ALA A 118 -3.23 2.92 7.58
C ALA A 118 -3.10 4.41 7.97
N ILE A 119 -3.52 4.73 9.19
CA ILE A 119 -3.49 6.09 9.75
C ILE A 119 -2.38 6.23 10.78
N ALA A 120 -2.19 5.21 11.61
CA ALA A 120 -1.17 5.15 12.64
C ALA A 120 -0.94 3.71 13.11
N ASN A 121 0.17 3.48 13.80
CA ASN A 121 0.42 2.26 14.53
C ASN A 121 1.08 2.55 15.88
N ASP A 122 0.71 1.76 16.88
CA ASP A 122 1.39 1.65 18.17
C ASP A 122 2.05 0.26 18.20
N ASP A 123 3.32 0.17 17.78
CA ASP A 123 4.01 -1.11 17.55
C ASP A 123 3.22 -2.00 16.56
N THR A 124 2.70 -3.15 16.99
CA THR A 124 1.89 -4.05 16.14
C THR A 124 0.41 -3.69 16.06
N VAL A 125 -0.04 -2.65 16.77
CA VAL A 125 -1.46 -2.27 16.82
C VAL A 125 -1.72 -1.14 15.83
N PHE A 126 -2.37 -1.48 14.71
CA PHE A 126 -2.62 -0.55 13.62
C PHE A 126 -4.02 0.04 13.68
N THR A 127 -4.12 1.31 13.33
CA THR A 127 -5.39 2.03 13.14
C THR A 127 -5.59 2.30 11.65
N PHE A 128 -6.71 1.85 11.10
CA PHE A 128 -7.06 1.98 9.69
C PHE A 128 -8.34 2.81 9.48
N LEU A 129 -8.35 3.63 8.44
CA LEU A 129 -9.57 4.14 7.82
C LEU A 129 -10.08 3.09 6.84
N THR A 130 -11.36 2.73 6.92
CA THR A 130 -11.96 1.71 6.06
C THR A 130 -13.44 1.96 5.76
N ASN A 131 -13.90 1.51 4.59
CA ASN A 131 -15.32 1.44 4.24
C ASN A 131 -15.94 0.05 4.48
N LYS A 132 -15.21 -0.88 5.12
CA LYS A 132 -15.69 -2.24 5.37
C LYS A 132 -16.96 -2.22 6.22
N ASN A 133 -18.07 -2.62 5.61
CA ASN A 133 -19.43 -2.54 6.19
C ASN A 133 -19.80 -1.13 6.69
N ALA A 134 -19.22 -0.09 6.09
CA ALA A 134 -19.37 1.30 6.49
C ALA A 134 -19.22 2.22 5.27
N PRO A 135 -20.26 2.42 4.45
CA PRO A 135 -20.16 3.24 3.22
C PRO A 135 -19.70 4.68 3.45
N LYS A 136 -19.86 5.23 4.66
CA LYS A 136 -19.37 6.56 5.07
C LYS A 136 -18.05 6.52 5.83
N TYR A 137 -17.38 5.38 5.79
CA TYR A 137 -16.11 5.08 6.43
C TYR A 137 -16.14 5.13 7.96
N LYS A 138 -15.16 4.46 8.56
CA LYS A 138 -14.92 4.41 10.00
C LYS A 138 -13.44 4.22 10.29
N LEU A 139 -13.04 4.48 11.53
CA LEU A 139 -11.71 4.08 12.01
C LEU A 139 -11.81 2.78 12.79
N VAL A 140 -10.96 1.83 12.45
CA VAL A 140 -10.86 0.53 13.11
C VAL A 140 -9.43 0.29 13.58
N ARG A 141 -9.27 -0.62 14.56
CA ARG A 141 -7.97 -1.02 15.10
C ARG A 141 -7.84 -2.54 15.13
N VAL A 142 -6.65 -3.01 14.79
CA VAL A 142 -6.27 -4.44 14.73
C VAL A 142 -4.85 -4.60 15.26
N ASP A 143 -4.58 -5.70 15.96
CA ASP A 143 -3.21 -6.13 16.27
C ASP A 143 -2.74 -7.11 15.19
N LEU A 144 -1.59 -6.85 14.56
CA LEU A 144 -1.00 -7.74 13.56
C LEU A 144 -0.69 -9.15 14.13
N LYS A 145 -0.54 -9.28 15.44
CA LYS A 145 -0.38 -10.58 16.12
C LYS A 145 -1.69 -11.36 16.24
N GLU A 146 -2.83 -10.67 16.20
CA GLU A 146 -4.18 -11.25 16.28
C GLU A 146 -5.10 -10.65 15.18
N PRO A 147 -4.77 -10.85 13.89
CA PRO A 147 -5.33 -10.07 12.78
C PRO A 147 -6.80 -10.36 12.48
N ASN A 148 -7.42 -11.32 13.20
CA ASN A 148 -8.82 -11.68 13.05
C ASN A 148 -9.75 -10.82 13.93
N THR A 149 -9.20 -10.04 14.87
CA THR A 149 -9.98 -9.25 15.82
C THR A 149 -9.86 -7.76 15.51
N TRP A 150 -10.93 -7.20 14.93
CA TRP A 150 -11.01 -5.78 14.58
C TRP A 150 -11.99 -5.06 15.50
N THR A 151 -11.63 -3.85 15.93
CA THR A 151 -12.43 -3.04 16.84
C THR A 151 -12.65 -1.64 16.29
N ASP A 152 -13.87 -1.11 16.41
CA ASP A 152 -14.17 0.25 15.97
C ASP A 152 -13.59 1.27 16.98
N VAL A 153 -12.81 2.22 16.48
CA VAL A 153 -12.26 3.36 17.24
C VAL A 153 -13.15 4.59 17.07
N ILE A 154 -13.54 4.88 15.83
CA ILE A 154 -14.56 5.87 15.48
C ILE A 154 -15.55 5.15 14.60
N GLN A 155 -16.79 5.00 15.07
CA GLN A 155 -17.85 4.34 14.31
C GLN A 155 -18.27 5.19 13.10
N GLU A 156 -18.89 4.54 12.11
CA GLU A 156 -19.51 5.24 10.99
C GLU A 156 -20.56 6.24 11.49
N SER A 157 -20.56 7.46 10.96
CA SER A 157 -21.59 8.46 11.27
C SER A 157 -22.90 8.15 10.55
N GLU A 158 -24.03 8.37 11.21
CA GLU A 158 -25.35 8.23 10.58
C GLU A 158 -25.53 9.19 9.39
N LYS A 159 -24.85 10.35 9.42
CA LYS A 159 -25.07 11.44 8.46
C LYS A 159 -23.84 11.73 7.60
N ASP A 160 -22.69 11.90 8.22
CA ASP A 160 -21.53 12.53 7.59
C ASP A 160 -20.51 11.48 7.11
N VAL A 161 -19.75 11.80 6.06
CA VAL A 161 -18.68 10.92 5.56
C VAL A 161 -17.39 11.27 6.28
N LEU A 162 -16.72 10.25 6.84
CA LEU A 162 -15.34 10.39 7.31
C LEU A 162 -14.41 10.28 6.10
N LYS A 163 -13.98 11.43 5.57
CA LYS A 163 -13.19 11.49 4.35
C LYS A 163 -11.72 11.16 4.61
N GLU A 164 -11.15 11.74 5.66
CA GLU A 164 -9.72 11.68 5.96
C GLU A 164 -9.46 11.61 7.47
N ALA A 165 -8.31 11.03 7.84
CA ALA A 165 -7.83 10.99 9.21
C ALA A 165 -6.31 11.14 9.26
N TYR A 166 -5.80 11.88 10.25
CA TYR A 166 -4.38 12.14 10.43
C TYR A 166 -3.98 12.01 11.89
N ALA A 167 -2.96 11.21 12.18
CA ALA A 167 -2.33 11.19 13.49
C ALA A 167 -1.42 12.41 13.67
N VAL A 168 -1.62 13.13 14.76
CA VAL A 168 -0.93 14.38 15.07
C VAL A 168 -0.60 14.47 16.56
N ASN A 169 0.35 15.33 16.91
CA ASN A 169 0.72 15.64 18.29
C ASN A 169 1.08 14.39 19.14
N GLY A 170 1.51 13.31 18.48
CA GLY A 170 1.91 12.04 19.10
C GLY A 170 0.76 11.17 19.65
N ASN A 171 -0.40 11.75 19.97
CA ASN A 171 -1.51 11.02 20.59
C ASN A 171 -2.91 11.52 20.22
N GLN A 172 -3.04 12.33 19.18
CA GLN A 172 -4.32 12.89 18.72
C GLN A 172 -4.59 12.50 17.27
N LEU A 173 -5.88 12.52 16.90
CA LEU A 173 -6.33 12.39 15.52
C LEU A 173 -7.07 13.67 15.11
N ILE A 174 -6.78 14.16 13.90
CA ILE A 174 -7.65 15.09 13.18
C ILE A 174 -8.44 14.27 12.18
N VAL A 175 -9.76 14.46 12.14
CA VAL A 175 -10.68 13.79 11.22
C VAL A 175 -11.55 14.81 10.51
N SER A 176 -11.89 14.55 9.25
CA SER A 176 -12.73 15.42 8.42
C SER A 176 -13.60 14.63 7.48
#